data_AF-A0A3B8WCG9-F1
#
_entry.id   AF-A0A3B8WCG9-F1
#
_cell.length_a   1.000
_cell.length_b   1.000
_cell.length_c   1.000
_cell.angle_alpha   90.00
_cell.angle_beta   90.00
_cell.angle_gamma   90.00
#
_symmetry.space_group_name_H-M   'P 1'
#
loop_
_entity.id
_entity.type
_entity.pdbx_description
1 polymer ?
#
loop_
_entity_poly.entity_id
_entity_poly.type
_entity_poly.pdbx_seq_one_letter_code
_entity_poly.pdbx_strand_id
1 'polypeptide(L)'
;MALAVAFYNILYTQRIYPISASIIIREKEETSGAELLYNNALINQYRNYLNEPYILRSYPLVMRAVEKLNFTVGVYKEGRIVTTELYNSLPVQIHHVARGEKAGSRYHFTLLDTARFRLETIDAPSPVRQEFRIGQPFSFDQNEWLVVRDLSVQFDEHLNQELLIQFRSSVQAAGEYVGKLNVKWAEKGAGVMNLSLVGANPAKEIDFLAALIDSYQAYDLEKKNQTADRTVEFIDGQLILIADSLSLFEAKLELFKKSNRTTGELNMDAQRVYTRIEALELQKAELLVRANYFNYLDQYLQENKNLDQIILPTSMGINDPILTGLISKVVDLQLEIKLFIEREKATNPLVTARIARLNELRNDVRESI
;
A
#
# COMPACT_ATOMS: atom_id res chain seq x y z
N MET A 1 10.11 51.49 7.91
CA MET A 1 10.55 50.48 6.91
C MET A 1 10.24 49.06 7.36
N ALA A 2 10.73 48.57 8.51
CA ALA A 2 10.48 47.19 8.96
C ALA A 2 8.98 46.82 9.12
N LEU A 3 8.14 47.72 9.66
CA LEU A 3 6.70 47.51 9.77
C LEU A 3 5.98 47.47 8.40
N ALA A 4 6.44 48.28 7.44
CA ALA A 4 5.88 48.27 6.09
C ALA A 4 6.26 46.98 5.35
N VAL A 5 7.51 46.51 5.50
CA VAL A 5 7.98 45.23 4.95
C VAL A 5 7.24 44.06 5.60
N ALA A 6 7.04 44.07 6.92
CA ALA A 6 6.27 43.05 7.63
C ALA A 6 4.79 43.03 7.22
N PHE A 7 4.17 44.21 7.09
CA PHE A 7 2.79 44.34 6.62
C PHE A 7 2.62 43.84 5.17
N TYR A 8 3.58 44.16 4.30
CA TYR A 8 3.65 43.60 2.95
C TYR A 8 3.74 42.07 3.06
N ASN A 9 4.71 41.54 3.79
CA ASN A 9 4.92 40.10 3.93
C ASN A 9 3.66 39.33 4.43
N ILE A 10 2.91 39.90 5.36
CA ILE A 10 1.66 39.32 5.89
C ILE A 10 0.52 39.29 4.85
N LEU A 11 0.42 40.32 4.01
CA LEU A 11 -0.60 40.39 2.96
C LEU A 11 -0.27 39.51 1.75
N TYR A 12 1.01 39.24 1.50
CA TYR A 12 1.48 38.58 0.27
C TYR A 12 1.96 37.14 0.47
N THR A 13 2.10 36.66 1.70
CA THR A 13 2.42 35.25 1.96
C THR A 13 1.16 34.39 1.98
N GLN A 14 1.14 33.33 1.17
CA GLN A 14 0.05 32.35 1.20
C GLN A 14 0.03 31.64 2.55
N ARG A 15 -1.14 31.64 3.21
CA ARG A 15 -1.31 30.95 4.50
C ARG A 15 -1.16 29.44 4.28
N ILE A 16 -0.27 28.82 5.02
CA ILE A 16 -0.10 27.37 5.07
C ILE A 16 -0.59 26.84 6.41
N TYR A 17 -1.36 25.75 6.37
CA TYR A 17 -1.96 25.14 7.55
C TYR A 17 -1.34 23.75 7.76
N PRO A 18 -0.78 23.47 8.94
CA PRO A 18 -0.38 22.12 9.30
C PRO A 18 -1.62 21.30 9.65
N ILE A 19 -1.73 20.11 9.06
CA ILE A 19 -2.82 19.18 9.31
C ILE A 19 -2.20 17.86 9.73
N SER A 20 -2.76 17.27 10.79
CA SER A 20 -2.32 16.00 11.32
C SER A 20 -3.48 15.06 11.57
N ALA A 21 -3.20 13.78 11.42
CA ALA A 21 -4.10 12.69 11.78
C ALA A 21 -3.30 11.58 12.49
N SER A 22 -3.96 10.80 13.33
CA SER A 22 -3.34 9.69 14.05
C SER A 22 -4.09 8.40 13.77
N ILE A 23 -3.35 7.32 13.51
CA ILE A 23 -3.89 5.98 13.29
C ILE A 23 -3.31 5.04 14.33
N ILE A 24 -4.16 4.18 14.90
CA ILE A 24 -3.73 3.09 15.77
C ILE A 24 -3.51 1.85 14.91
N ILE A 25 -2.31 1.28 14.99
CA ILE A 25 -1.96 0.01 14.38
C ILE A 25 -2.05 -1.06 15.47
N ARG A 26 -2.98 -1.99 15.28
CA ARG A 26 -3.15 -3.13 16.18
C ARG A 26 -2.25 -4.26 15.70
N GLU A 27 -1.28 -4.63 16.50
CA GLU A 27 -0.61 -5.93 16.36
C GLU A 27 -1.48 -7.01 17.01
N LYS A 28 -1.61 -8.17 16.38
CA LYS A 28 -1.96 -9.37 17.12
C LYS A 28 -0.72 -9.73 17.93
N GLU A 29 -0.83 -9.67 19.25
CA GLU A 29 0.15 -10.31 20.12
C GLU A 29 0.18 -11.79 19.74
N GLU A 30 1.30 -12.26 19.20
CA GLU A 30 1.60 -13.69 19.15
C GLU A 30 1.81 -14.14 20.61
N THR A 31 0.73 -14.51 21.28
CA THR A 31 0.75 -15.21 22.57
C THR A 31 1.36 -16.59 22.36
N SER A 32 2.69 -16.68 22.33
CA SER A 32 3.43 -17.92 22.59
C SER A 32 4.28 -17.72 23.85
N GLY A 33 4.33 -18.72 24.73
CA GLY A 33 4.92 -18.69 26.08
C GLY A 33 6.45 -18.50 26.15
N ALA A 34 7.07 -17.90 25.13
CA ALA A 34 8.48 -17.55 25.08
C ALA A 34 8.74 -16.04 25.29
N GLU A 35 7.76 -15.31 25.84
CA GLU A 35 7.84 -13.90 26.23
C GLU A 35 9.13 -13.53 27.01
N LEU A 36 9.68 -14.47 27.78
CA LEU A 36 10.91 -14.28 28.57
C LEU A 36 12.21 -14.48 27.77
N LEU A 37 12.18 -15.14 26.61
CA LEU A 37 13.33 -15.28 25.70
C LEU A 37 13.38 -14.16 24.65
N TYR A 38 12.22 -13.60 24.31
CA TYR A 38 12.09 -12.51 23.33
C TYR A 38 12.35 -11.11 23.92
N ASN A 39 12.48 -10.96 25.24
CA ASN A 39 12.69 -9.66 25.89
C ASN A 39 14.15 -9.18 25.93
N ASN A 40 14.99 -9.60 24.98
CA ASN A 40 16.37 -9.15 24.88
C ASN A 40 16.49 -7.90 23.98
N ALA A 41 16.94 -6.78 24.53
CA ALA A 41 17.06 -5.49 23.85
C ALA A 41 17.98 -5.50 22.61
N LEU A 42 18.80 -6.55 22.44
CA LEU A 42 19.67 -6.76 21.27
C LEU A 42 18.97 -7.43 20.08
N ILE A 43 17.82 -8.07 20.29
CA ILE A 43 17.07 -8.84 19.26
C ILE A 43 15.79 -8.10 18.82
N ASN A 44 15.29 -7.18 19.64
CA ASN A 44 13.99 -6.49 19.52
C ASN A 44 13.88 -5.39 18.44
N GLN A 45 14.68 -5.41 17.38
CA GLN A 45 14.72 -4.27 16.47
C GLN A 45 13.83 -4.39 15.23
N TYR A 46 13.16 -5.52 14.99
CA TYR A 46 12.33 -5.70 13.80
C TYR A 46 11.03 -6.42 14.11
N ARG A 47 9.98 -5.62 14.31
CA ARG A 47 8.58 -6.06 14.16
C ARG A 47 8.06 -5.48 12.85
N ASN A 48 7.16 -6.21 12.19
CA ASN A 48 6.54 -5.86 10.91
C ASN A 48 5.85 -4.47 10.93
N TYR A 49 5.52 -3.94 12.13
CA TYR A 49 5.03 -2.56 12.27
C TYR A 49 6.01 -1.53 11.69
N LEU A 50 7.34 -1.70 11.78
CA LEU A 50 8.31 -0.69 11.36
C LEU A 50 8.19 -0.29 9.88
N ASN A 51 7.57 -1.15 9.08
CA ASN A 51 7.33 -0.96 7.66
C ASN A 51 6.10 -0.12 7.32
N GLU A 52 5.17 0.04 8.26
CA GLU A 52 3.91 0.73 8.02
C GLU A 52 4.07 2.20 7.58
N PRO A 53 5.06 2.98 8.07
CA PRO A 53 5.36 4.30 7.54
C PRO A 53 5.74 4.28 6.05
N TYR A 54 6.42 3.24 5.59
CA TYR A 54 6.80 3.07 4.18
C TYR A 54 5.57 2.74 3.32
N ILE A 55 4.69 1.87 3.83
CA ILE A 55 3.43 1.52 3.17
C ILE A 55 2.54 2.75 3.00
N LEU A 56 2.36 3.54 4.07
CA LEU A 56 1.55 4.77 4.05
C LEU A 56 2.09 5.86 3.12
N ARG A 57 3.42 5.90 2.91
CA ARG A 57 4.07 6.81 1.96
C ARG A 57 4.24 6.22 0.55
N SER A 58 3.80 4.99 0.32
CA SER A 58 3.98 4.33 -0.96
C SER A 58 3.16 5.01 -2.06
N TYR A 59 3.76 5.12 -3.25
CA TYR A 59 3.12 5.73 -4.42
C TYR A 59 1.76 5.09 -4.74
N PRO A 60 1.62 3.76 -4.80
CA PRO A 60 0.34 3.14 -5.13
C PRO A 60 -0.78 3.53 -4.16
N LEU A 61 -0.47 3.66 -2.87
CA LEU A 61 -1.47 4.00 -1.87
C LEU A 61 -1.86 5.48 -1.90
N VAL A 62 -0.88 6.37 -2.04
CA VAL A 62 -1.13 7.80 -2.20
C VAL A 62 -1.86 8.09 -3.51
N MET A 63 -1.50 7.40 -4.58
CA MET A 63 -2.17 7.51 -5.88
C MET A 63 -3.64 7.09 -5.80
N ARG A 64 -3.96 5.98 -5.14
CA ARG A 64 -5.36 5.58 -4.87
C ARG A 64 -6.14 6.68 -4.16
N ALA A 65 -5.56 7.33 -3.16
CA ALA A 65 -6.21 8.44 -2.44
C ALA A 65 -6.42 9.68 -3.33
N VAL A 66 -5.41 10.05 -4.12
CA VAL A 66 -5.47 11.17 -5.08
C VAL A 66 -6.52 10.93 -6.17
N GLU A 67 -6.62 9.70 -6.67
CA GLU A 67 -7.59 9.32 -7.70
C GLU A 67 -9.01 9.26 -7.13
N LYS A 68 -9.19 8.70 -5.93
CA LYS A 68 -10.48 8.67 -5.21
C LYS A 68 -11.07 10.07 -5.03
N LEU A 69 -10.23 11.07 -4.76
CA LEU A 69 -10.64 12.46 -4.56
C LEU A 69 -10.60 13.32 -5.84
N ASN A 70 -10.21 12.74 -6.98
CA ASN A 70 -10.04 13.45 -8.25
C ASN A 70 -9.09 14.66 -8.16
N PHE A 71 -7.99 14.55 -7.42
CA PHE A 71 -6.99 15.62 -7.23
C PHE A 71 -6.10 15.88 -8.46
N THR A 72 -6.41 15.25 -9.59
CA THR A 72 -5.73 15.46 -10.88
C THR A 72 -6.10 16.80 -11.51
N VAL A 73 -7.26 17.36 -11.16
CA VAL A 73 -7.73 18.67 -11.65
C VAL A 73 -7.71 19.66 -10.50
N GLY A 74 -6.87 20.70 -10.62
CA GLY A 74 -6.87 21.84 -9.71
C GLY A 74 -7.53 23.04 -10.37
N VAL A 75 -8.38 23.76 -9.63
CA VAL A 75 -8.96 25.02 -10.10
C VAL A 75 -8.44 26.15 -9.23
N TYR A 76 -8.00 27.22 -9.88
CA TYR A 76 -7.33 28.33 -9.23
C TYR A 76 -7.98 29.64 -9.64
N LYS A 77 -8.12 30.55 -8.67
CA LYS A 77 -8.48 31.93 -8.90
C LYS A 77 -7.20 32.75 -8.91
N GLU A 78 -6.84 33.28 -10.07
CA GLU A 78 -5.69 34.17 -10.22
C GLU A 78 -6.05 35.55 -9.67
N GLY A 79 -5.51 35.86 -8.48
CA GLY A 79 -5.51 37.24 -7.99
C GLY A 79 -4.41 38.03 -8.67
N ARG A 80 -4.39 39.36 -8.45
CA ARG A 80 -3.31 40.23 -8.94
C ARG A 80 -1.92 39.85 -8.41
N ILE A 81 -1.86 39.12 -7.31
CA ILE A 81 -0.61 38.87 -6.55
C ILE A 81 -0.56 37.45 -5.97
N VAL A 82 -1.69 36.91 -5.49
CA VAL A 82 -1.78 35.55 -4.93
C VAL A 82 -2.79 34.74 -5.72
N THR A 83 -2.37 33.57 -6.17
CA THR A 83 -3.24 32.57 -6.79
C THR A 83 -3.79 31.66 -5.71
N THR A 84 -5.12 31.58 -5.61
CA THR A 84 -5.79 30.77 -4.57
C THR A 84 -6.44 29.55 -5.20
N GLU A 85 -6.16 28.37 -4.68
CA GLU A 85 -6.83 27.14 -5.11
C GLU A 85 -8.25 27.08 -4.56
N LEU A 86 -9.22 26.86 -5.45
CA LEU A 86 -10.63 26.63 -5.13
C LEU A 86 -10.87 25.12 -5.04
N TYR A 87 -11.09 24.63 -3.82
CA TYR A 87 -11.46 23.25 -3.55
C TYR A 87 -12.90 23.19 -3.04
N ASN A 88 -13.73 22.30 -3.62
CA ASN A 88 -15.16 22.11 -3.30
C ASN A 88 -15.97 23.41 -3.12
N SER A 89 -15.56 24.47 -3.81
CA SER A 89 -16.14 25.82 -3.74
C SER A 89 -16.71 26.26 -5.07
N LEU A 90 -16.66 25.39 -6.09
CA LEU A 90 -17.24 25.65 -7.39
C LEU A 90 -18.53 24.83 -7.54
N PRO A 91 -19.56 25.38 -8.19
CA PRO A 91 -20.82 24.67 -8.48
C PRO A 91 -20.67 23.61 -9.59
N VAL A 92 -19.44 23.19 -9.90
CA VAL A 92 -19.11 22.22 -10.93
C VAL A 92 -17.92 21.37 -10.50
N GLN A 93 -17.97 20.08 -10.84
CA GLN A 93 -16.87 19.14 -10.72
C GLN A 93 -16.36 18.79 -12.11
N ILE A 94 -15.04 18.78 -12.26
CA ILE A 94 -14.36 18.57 -13.54
C ILE A 94 -13.66 17.23 -13.49
N HIS A 95 -14.12 16.30 -14.33
CA HIS A 95 -13.57 14.97 -14.46
C HIS A 95 -12.83 14.85 -15.79
N HIS A 96 -11.68 14.20 -15.73
CA HIS A 96 -10.92 13.83 -16.92
C HIS A 96 -11.29 12.38 -17.29
N VAL A 97 -11.88 12.18 -18.47
CA VAL A 97 -12.46 10.91 -18.90
C VAL A 97 -11.46 10.05 -19.68
N ALA A 98 -10.69 10.66 -20.59
CA ALA A 98 -9.72 9.92 -21.42
C ALA A 98 -8.44 10.71 -21.70
N ARG A 99 -7.34 9.97 -21.79
CA ARG A 99 -5.95 10.46 -21.76
C ARG A 99 -5.46 10.92 -23.13
N GLY A 100 -5.32 12.23 -23.31
CA GLY A 100 -4.37 12.82 -24.26
C GLY A 100 -2.97 12.93 -23.66
N GLU A 101 -1.93 12.95 -24.49
CA GLU A 101 -0.53 12.89 -24.06
C GLU A 101 -0.01 14.17 -23.36
N LYS A 102 -0.81 15.24 -23.29
CA LYS A 102 -0.40 16.51 -22.65
C LYS A 102 -0.82 16.56 -21.18
N ALA A 103 -0.05 15.88 -20.33
CA ALA A 103 -0.10 16.12 -18.88
C ALA A 103 0.50 17.50 -18.56
N GLY A 104 -0.13 18.29 -17.68
CA GLY A 104 0.37 19.60 -17.26
C GLY A 104 -0.27 20.81 -17.95
N SER A 105 -1.28 20.62 -18.80
CA SER A 105 -1.95 21.71 -19.49
C SER A 105 -2.72 22.64 -18.54
N ARG A 106 -2.73 23.92 -18.89
CA ARG A 106 -3.47 24.98 -18.19
C ARG A 106 -4.48 25.60 -19.13
N TYR A 107 -5.68 25.87 -18.62
CA TYR A 107 -6.79 26.41 -19.39
C TYR A 107 -7.50 27.51 -18.61
N HIS A 108 -7.92 28.58 -19.29
CA HIS A 108 -8.86 29.52 -18.72
C HIS A 108 -10.26 28.92 -18.80
N PHE A 109 -10.98 28.93 -17.69
CA PHE A 109 -12.33 28.44 -17.53
C PHE A 109 -13.22 29.58 -17.07
N THR A 110 -14.34 29.76 -17.76
CA THR A 110 -15.34 30.75 -17.39
C THR A 110 -16.70 30.11 -17.35
N LEU A 111 -17.38 30.21 -16.21
CA LEU A 111 -18.76 29.77 -16.06
C LEU A 111 -19.70 30.84 -16.63
N LEU A 112 -20.46 30.52 -17.68
CA LEU A 112 -21.32 31.48 -18.38
C LEU A 112 -22.75 31.47 -17.84
N ASP A 113 -23.33 30.28 -17.64
CA ASP A 113 -24.66 30.08 -17.08
C ASP A 113 -24.81 28.67 -16.50
N THR A 114 -25.99 28.37 -15.94
CA THR A 114 -26.29 27.08 -15.27
C THR A 114 -26.11 25.83 -16.14
N ALA A 115 -25.94 25.99 -17.45
CA ALA A 115 -25.81 24.90 -18.42
C ALA A 115 -24.56 25.02 -19.31
N ARG A 116 -23.84 26.15 -19.30
CA ARG A 116 -22.73 26.42 -20.23
C ARG A 116 -21.50 26.99 -19.54
N PHE A 117 -20.35 26.57 -20.06
CA PHE A 117 -19.05 27.10 -19.68
C PHE A 117 -18.18 27.31 -20.92
N ARG A 118 -17.13 28.10 -20.77
CA ARG A 118 -16.14 28.40 -21.79
C ARG A 118 -14.77 27.91 -21.35
N LEU A 119 -14.04 27.30 -22.26
CA LEU A 119 -12.63 26.96 -22.11
C LEU A 119 -11.78 27.69 -23.13
N GLU A 120 -10.59 28.10 -22.72
CA GLU A 120 -9.60 28.75 -23.56
C GLU A 120 -8.20 28.23 -23.25
N THR A 121 -7.44 27.90 -24.30
CA THR A 121 -6.05 27.44 -24.18
C THR A 121 -5.12 28.56 -23.79
N ILE A 122 -4.25 28.29 -22.81
CA ILE A 122 -3.20 29.21 -22.38
C ILE A 122 -1.93 28.92 -23.20
N ASP A 123 -1.18 29.96 -23.54
CA ASP A 123 0.13 29.89 -24.22
C ASP A 123 0.14 29.25 -25.63
N ALA A 124 -1.00 29.18 -26.32
CA ALA A 124 -1.05 28.75 -27.72
C ALA A 124 -0.86 29.95 -28.67
N PRO A 125 -0.08 29.82 -29.77
CA PRO A 125 0.10 30.88 -30.77
C PRO A 125 -1.22 31.30 -31.46
N SER A 126 -2.25 30.47 -31.37
CA SER A 126 -3.64 30.83 -31.65
C SER A 126 -4.52 30.25 -30.52
N PRO A 127 -5.01 31.08 -29.57
CA PRO A 127 -5.81 30.58 -28.46
C PRO A 127 -7.13 30.01 -28.98
N VAL A 128 -7.37 28.73 -28.71
CA VAL A 128 -8.63 28.06 -29.03
C VAL A 128 -9.61 28.37 -27.92
N ARG A 129 -10.66 29.13 -28.24
CA ARG A 129 -11.77 29.44 -27.34
C ARG A 129 -13.02 28.69 -27.80
N GLN A 130 -13.57 27.84 -26.92
CA GLN A 130 -14.76 27.05 -27.22
C GLN A 130 -15.74 27.05 -26.04
N GLU A 131 -17.03 26.99 -26.37
CA GLU A 131 -18.12 26.91 -25.40
C GLU A 131 -18.71 25.51 -25.40
N PHE A 132 -19.00 25.01 -24.20
CA PHE A 132 -19.45 23.64 -23.97
C PHE A 132 -20.64 23.63 -23.02
N ARG A 133 -21.34 22.49 -23.00
CA ARG A 133 -22.49 22.26 -22.13
C ARG A 133 -22.12 21.39 -20.93
N ILE A 134 -22.60 21.76 -19.76
CA ILE A 134 -22.43 21.00 -18.52
C ILE A 134 -23.22 19.69 -18.63
N GLY A 135 -22.64 18.59 -18.16
CA GLY A 135 -23.24 17.25 -18.15
C GLY A 135 -23.04 16.45 -19.45
N GLN A 136 -22.36 17.00 -20.46
CA GLN A 136 -22.00 16.29 -21.68
C GLN A 136 -20.48 16.13 -21.77
N PRO A 137 -19.96 14.94 -22.13
CA PRO A 137 -18.55 14.76 -22.38
C PRO A 137 -18.13 15.57 -23.61
N PHE A 138 -16.96 16.18 -23.56
CA PHE A 138 -16.43 17.00 -24.64
C PHE A 138 -14.92 16.77 -24.80
N SER A 139 -14.44 16.94 -26.02
CA SER A 139 -13.02 16.85 -26.34
C SER A 139 -12.42 18.26 -26.47
N PHE A 140 -11.34 18.53 -25.73
CA PHE A 140 -10.62 19.80 -25.79
C PHE A 140 -9.11 19.56 -25.66
N ASP A 141 -8.32 20.12 -26.58
CA ASP A 141 -6.85 19.98 -26.63
C ASP A 141 -6.38 18.52 -26.45
N GLN A 142 -6.95 17.61 -27.27
CA GLN A 142 -6.64 16.17 -27.31
C GLN A 142 -7.01 15.37 -26.04
N ASN A 143 -7.69 15.97 -25.07
CA ASN A 143 -8.19 15.31 -23.87
C ASN A 143 -9.73 15.24 -23.88
N GLU A 144 -10.30 14.21 -23.26
CA GLU A 144 -11.74 14.11 -23.05
C GLU A 144 -12.10 14.45 -21.61
N TRP A 145 -13.10 15.31 -21.46
CA TRP A 145 -13.49 15.89 -20.18
C TRP A 145 -14.98 15.75 -19.97
N LEU A 146 -15.39 15.74 -18.71
CA LEU A 146 -16.78 15.81 -18.29
C LEU A 146 -16.89 16.80 -17.14
N VAL A 147 -17.67 17.86 -17.35
CA VAL A 147 -18.02 18.82 -16.29
C VAL A 147 -19.41 18.49 -15.78
N VAL A 148 -19.52 18.12 -14.51
CA VAL A 148 -20.79 17.80 -13.85
C VAL A 148 -21.15 18.94 -12.90
N ARG A 149 -22.45 19.23 -12.76
CA ARG A 149 -22.91 20.25 -11.81
C ARG A 149 -22.81 19.71 -10.38
N ASP A 150 -22.23 20.51 -9.50
CA ASP A 150 -22.30 20.27 -8.06
C ASP A 150 -23.47 21.08 -7.49
N LEU A 151 -24.46 20.38 -6.93
CA LEU A 151 -25.64 21.01 -6.35
C LEU A 151 -25.41 21.53 -4.92
N SER A 152 -24.25 21.24 -4.32
CA SER A 152 -23.93 21.64 -2.95
C SER A 152 -23.46 23.10 -2.83
N VAL A 153 -23.07 23.73 -3.93
CA VAL A 153 -22.52 25.10 -3.96
C VAL A 153 -23.46 26.06 -4.69
N GLN A 154 -23.64 27.27 -4.15
CA GLN A 154 -24.45 28.30 -4.79
C GLN A 154 -23.81 28.76 -6.11
N PHE A 155 -24.64 28.85 -7.15
CA PHE A 155 -24.19 29.11 -8.51
C PHE A 155 -23.76 30.58 -8.74
N ASP A 156 -24.35 31.51 -7.99
CA ASP A 156 -24.35 32.93 -8.31
C ASP A 156 -23.02 33.65 -8.03
N GLU A 157 -22.20 33.14 -7.11
CA GLU A 157 -20.95 33.81 -6.69
C GLU A 157 -19.80 33.69 -7.70
N HIS A 158 -19.89 32.77 -8.67
CA HIS A 158 -18.79 32.42 -9.59
C HIS A 158 -19.11 32.69 -11.07
N LEU A 159 -20.26 33.30 -11.36
CA LEU A 159 -20.68 33.67 -12.71
C LEU A 159 -19.71 34.66 -13.36
N ASN A 160 -19.32 34.39 -14.60
CA ASN A 160 -18.41 35.20 -15.42
C ASN A 160 -17.03 35.47 -14.79
N GLN A 161 -16.62 34.69 -13.79
CA GLN A 161 -15.26 34.76 -13.25
C GLN A 161 -14.33 33.91 -14.12
N GLU A 162 -13.17 34.48 -14.47
CA GLU A 162 -12.10 33.75 -15.14
C GLU A 162 -11.30 32.97 -14.10
N LEU A 163 -11.28 31.65 -14.27
CA LEU A 163 -10.59 30.70 -13.41
C LEU A 163 -9.52 29.97 -14.21
N LEU A 164 -8.43 29.60 -13.57
CA LEU A 164 -7.38 28.80 -14.15
C LEU A 164 -7.60 27.33 -13.76
N ILE A 165 -7.83 26.47 -14.74
CA ILE A 165 -7.79 25.02 -14.53
C ILE A 165 -6.39 24.55 -14.85
N GLN A 166 -5.82 23.74 -13.96
CA GLN A 166 -4.58 23.02 -14.21
C GLN A 166 -4.84 21.52 -14.11
N PHE A 167 -4.49 20.81 -15.17
CA PHE A 167 -4.47 19.36 -15.17
C PHE A 167 -3.09 18.84 -14.79
N ARG A 168 -3.06 17.86 -13.90
CA ARG A 168 -1.86 17.12 -13.50
C ARG A 168 -2.14 15.63 -13.67
N SER A 169 -1.15 14.87 -14.11
CA SER A 169 -1.33 13.41 -14.13
C SER A 169 -1.46 12.87 -12.70
N SER A 170 -2.15 11.74 -12.53
CA SER A 170 -2.24 11.05 -11.22
C SER A 170 -0.86 10.85 -10.58
N VAL A 171 0.17 10.54 -11.39
CA VAL A 171 1.55 10.36 -10.94
C VAL A 171 2.16 11.67 -10.42
N GLN A 172 1.95 12.78 -11.12
CA GLN A 172 2.42 14.10 -10.67
C GLN A 172 1.74 14.54 -9.38
N ALA A 173 0.41 14.39 -9.31
CA ALA A 173 -0.37 14.70 -8.12
C ALA A 173 0.05 13.81 -6.94
N ALA A 174 0.17 12.50 -7.13
CA ALA A 174 0.65 11.58 -6.10
C ALA A 174 2.07 11.94 -5.62
N GLY A 175 2.98 12.26 -6.53
CA GLY A 175 4.36 12.64 -6.18
C GLY A 175 4.45 13.90 -5.31
N GLU A 176 3.58 14.88 -5.52
CA GLU A 176 3.46 16.06 -4.66
C GLU A 176 3.03 15.67 -3.24
N TYR A 177 1.99 14.84 -3.12
CA TYR A 177 1.52 14.36 -1.82
C TYR A 177 2.54 13.48 -1.10
N VAL A 178 3.21 12.56 -1.79
CA VAL A 178 4.30 11.75 -1.23
C VAL A 178 5.44 12.65 -0.70
N GLY A 179 5.73 13.74 -1.41
CA GLY A 179 6.77 14.71 -1.04
C GLY A 179 6.45 15.51 0.23
N LYS A 180 5.19 15.94 0.40
CA LYS A 180 4.76 16.73 1.58
C LYS A 180 4.27 15.88 2.76
N LEU A 181 3.89 14.63 2.53
CA LEU A 181 3.41 13.72 3.56
C LEU A 181 4.57 13.27 4.47
N ASN A 182 4.46 13.62 5.74
CA ASN A 182 5.33 13.16 6.80
C ASN A 182 4.61 12.13 7.67
N VAL A 183 5.21 10.95 7.78
CA VAL A 183 4.66 9.79 8.48
C VAL A 183 5.67 9.32 9.51
N LYS A 184 5.28 9.34 10.78
CA LYS A 184 6.16 8.97 11.90
C LYS A 184 5.40 8.25 12.99
N TRP A 185 6.08 7.35 13.69
CA TRP A 185 5.59 6.81 14.95
C TRP A 185 5.40 7.93 15.98
N ALA A 186 4.33 7.85 16.77
CA ALA A 186 4.09 8.78 17.87
C ALA A 186 5.24 8.71 18.89
N GLU A 187 5.65 7.50 19.24
CA GLU A 187 6.86 7.19 19.99
C GLU A 187 7.49 5.91 19.45
N LYS A 188 8.79 5.70 19.69
CA LYS A 188 9.49 4.50 19.24
C LYS A 188 8.90 3.27 19.95
N GLY A 189 8.29 2.36 19.18
CA GLY A 189 7.60 1.19 19.72
C GLY A 189 6.13 1.42 20.11
N ALA A 190 5.57 2.61 19.90
CA ALA A 190 4.14 2.83 20.07
C ALA A 190 3.34 2.22 18.92
N GLY A 191 2.17 1.65 19.19
CA GLY A 191 1.21 1.23 18.16
C GLY A 191 0.42 2.39 17.53
N VAL A 192 0.94 3.61 17.59
CA VAL A 192 0.26 4.82 17.09
C VAL A 192 1.17 5.55 16.12
N MET A 193 0.61 5.90 14.95
CA MET A 193 1.31 6.62 13.91
C MET A 193 0.66 7.97 13.65
N ASN A 194 1.50 9.00 13.54
CA ASN A 194 1.10 10.36 13.22
C ASN A 194 1.41 10.64 11.75
N LEU A 195 0.35 10.98 11.02
CA LEU A 195 0.39 11.53 9.67
C LEU A 195 0.34 13.06 9.77
N SER A 196 1.14 13.74 8.97
CA SER A 196 1.15 15.20 8.94
C SER A 196 1.52 15.70 7.55
N LEU A 197 0.90 16.81 7.15
CA LEU A 197 1.23 17.53 5.93
C LEU A 197 0.89 19.01 6.10
N VAL A 198 1.40 19.83 5.20
CA VAL A 198 1.14 21.27 5.15
C VAL A 198 0.55 21.63 3.80
N GLY A 199 -0.47 22.48 3.81
CA GLY A 199 -1.11 22.94 2.57
C GLY A 199 -1.87 24.26 2.75
N ALA A 200 -2.18 24.89 1.63
CA ALA A 200 -2.87 26.18 1.63
C ALA A 200 -4.39 26.07 1.85
N ASN A 201 -4.98 24.90 1.53
CA ASN A 201 -6.40 24.66 1.67
C ASN A 201 -6.66 23.57 2.75
N PRO A 202 -7.09 23.96 3.96
CA PRO A 202 -7.29 23.00 5.04
C PRO A 202 -8.28 21.87 4.70
N ALA A 203 -9.38 22.17 4.03
CA ALA A 203 -10.40 21.17 3.70
C ALA A 203 -9.83 20.09 2.76
N LYS A 204 -9.11 20.51 1.71
CA LYS A 204 -8.47 19.61 0.75
C LYS A 204 -7.48 18.65 1.40
N GLU A 205 -6.67 19.20 2.30
CA GLU A 205 -5.64 18.46 3.01
C GLU A 205 -6.22 17.51 4.08
N ILE A 206 -7.34 17.87 4.72
CA ILE A 206 -8.11 16.98 5.62
C ILE A 206 -8.70 15.81 4.82
N ASP A 207 -9.36 16.11 3.71
CA ASP A 207 -9.98 15.09 2.85
C ASP A 207 -8.94 14.13 2.29
N PHE A 208 -7.75 14.62 1.93
CA PHE A 208 -6.62 13.78 1.55
C PHE A 208 -6.22 12.80 2.65
N LEU A 209 -5.97 13.28 3.87
CA LEU A 209 -5.55 12.40 4.95
C LEU A 209 -6.64 11.37 5.27
N ALA A 210 -7.91 11.76 5.24
CA ALA A 210 -9.03 10.84 5.41
C ALA A 210 -9.06 9.76 4.31
N ALA A 211 -8.95 10.15 3.04
CA ALA A 211 -8.93 9.20 1.92
C ALA A 211 -7.71 8.28 1.94
N LEU A 212 -6.55 8.78 2.40
CA LEU A 212 -5.34 7.97 2.58
C LEU A 212 -5.54 6.93 3.68
N ILE A 213 -6.13 7.33 4.82
CA ILE A 213 -6.47 6.42 5.93
C ILE A 213 -7.43 5.33 5.44
N ASP A 214 -8.50 5.70 4.74
CA ASP A 214 -9.46 4.75 4.17
C ASP A 214 -8.76 3.76 3.21
N SER A 215 -7.92 4.28 2.33
CA SER A 215 -7.19 3.47 1.35
C SER A 215 -6.23 2.50 2.02
N TYR A 216 -5.58 2.94 3.10
CA TYR A 216 -4.70 2.12 3.93
C TYR A 216 -5.47 1.00 4.64
N GLN A 217 -6.62 1.32 5.26
CA GLN A 217 -7.47 0.32 5.91
C GLN A 217 -7.96 -0.74 4.91
N ALA A 218 -8.37 -0.32 3.72
CA ALA A 218 -8.76 -1.24 2.66
C ALA A 218 -7.59 -2.14 2.21
N TYR A 219 -6.40 -1.56 2.02
CA TYR A 219 -5.19 -2.31 1.68
C TYR A 219 -4.77 -3.30 2.77
N ASP A 220 -4.78 -2.89 4.05
CA ASP A 220 -4.44 -3.76 5.18
C ASP A 220 -5.43 -4.93 5.31
N LEU A 221 -6.73 -4.69 5.12
CA LEU A 221 -7.73 -5.75 5.11
C LEU A 221 -7.52 -6.72 3.94
N GLU A 222 -7.29 -6.19 2.73
CA GLU A 222 -7.02 -7.00 1.54
C GLU A 222 -5.77 -7.88 1.73
N LYS A 223 -4.69 -7.30 2.26
CA LYS A 223 -3.46 -8.02 2.60
C LYS A 223 -3.73 -9.15 3.59
N LYS A 224 -4.46 -8.87 4.67
CA LYS A 224 -4.82 -9.87 5.69
C LYS A 224 -5.64 -11.03 5.13
N ASN A 225 -6.63 -10.73 4.30
CA ASN A 225 -7.44 -11.76 3.64
C ASN A 225 -6.58 -12.62 2.71
N GLN A 226 -5.75 -12.00 1.88
CA GLN A 226 -4.88 -12.75 0.95
C GLN A 226 -3.83 -13.61 1.66
N THR A 227 -3.27 -13.14 2.78
CA THR A 227 -2.39 -13.97 3.62
C THR A 227 -3.16 -15.12 4.26
N ALA A 228 -4.39 -14.89 4.74
CA ALA A 228 -5.22 -15.93 5.32
C ALA A 228 -5.60 -16.99 4.28
N ASP A 229 -6.07 -16.59 3.10
CA ASP A 229 -6.46 -17.48 2.01
C ASP A 229 -5.29 -18.37 1.58
N ARG A 230 -4.10 -17.80 1.39
CA ARG A 230 -2.88 -18.57 1.08
C ARG A 230 -2.48 -19.52 2.21
N THR A 231 -2.68 -19.10 3.46
CA THR A 231 -2.38 -19.94 4.63
C THR A 231 -3.32 -21.15 4.66
N VAL A 232 -4.62 -20.94 4.39
CA VAL A 232 -5.61 -22.01 4.28
C VAL A 232 -5.25 -22.96 3.13
N GLU A 233 -4.96 -22.42 1.94
CA GLU A 233 -4.55 -23.22 0.78
C GLU A 233 -3.30 -24.07 1.08
N PHE A 234 -2.32 -23.49 1.78
CA PHE A 234 -1.13 -24.23 2.21
C PHE A 234 -1.49 -25.37 3.18
N ILE A 235 -2.29 -25.09 4.21
CA ILE A 235 -2.71 -26.07 5.23
C ILE A 235 -3.52 -27.20 4.59
N ASP A 236 -4.49 -26.90 3.73
CA ASP A 236 -5.29 -27.90 3.03
C ASP A 236 -4.42 -28.83 2.19
N GLY A 237 -3.43 -28.28 1.49
CA GLY A 237 -2.41 -29.06 0.78
C GLY A 237 -1.60 -29.98 1.71
N GLN A 238 -1.25 -29.51 2.92
CA GLN A 238 -0.52 -30.34 3.89
C GLN A 238 -1.40 -31.45 4.47
N LEU A 239 -2.67 -31.16 4.76
CA LEU A 239 -3.60 -32.12 5.36
C LEU A 239 -3.83 -33.33 4.43
N ILE A 240 -3.96 -33.11 3.12
CA ILE A 240 -4.11 -34.20 2.15
C ILE A 240 -2.88 -35.12 2.18
N LEU A 241 -1.67 -34.54 2.12
CA LEU A 241 -0.43 -35.32 2.12
C LEU A 241 -0.23 -36.11 3.42
N ILE A 242 -0.54 -35.49 4.58
CA ILE A 242 -0.43 -36.14 5.89
C ILE A 242 -1.49 -37.23 6.02
N ALA A 243 -2.74 -37.00 5.60
CA ALA A 243 -3.82 -37.97 5.65
C ALA A 243 -3.51 -39.22 4.82
N ASP A 244 -2.98 -39.06 3.60
CA ASP A 244 -2.57 -40.17 2.75
C ASP A 244 -1.43 -40.98 3.39
N SER A 245 -0.42 -40.29 3.93
CA SER A 245 0.69 -40.95 4.63
C SER A 245 0.22 -41.70 5.89
N LEU A 246 -0.69 -41.12 6.67
CA LEU A 246 -1.22 -41.71 7.88
C LEU A 246 -2.13 -42.90 7.58
N SER A 247 -2.98 -42.82 6.57
CA SER A 247 -3.84 -43.94 6.14
C SER A 247 -3.00 -45.14 5.65
N LEU A 248 -1.95 -44.89 4.87
CA LEU A 248 -0.99 -45.94 4.48
C LEU A 248 -0.31 -46.57 5.70
N PHE A 249 0.01 -45.76 6.72
CA PHE A 249 0.61 -46.23 7.96
C PHE A 249 -0.37 -47.06 8.79
N GLU A 250 -1.60 -46.60 8.97
CA GLU A 250 -2.68 -47.32 9.66
C GLU A 250 -2.93 -48.69 9.03
N ALA A 251 -2.96 -48.77 7.70
CA ALA A 251 -3.09 -50.04 6.98
C ALA A 251 -1.92 -51.00 7.25
N LYS A 252 -0.67 -50.49 7.24
CA LYS A 252 0.52 -51.28 7.60
C LYS A 252 0.48 -51.74 9.06
N LEU A 253 0.01 -50.88 9.96
CA LEU A 253 -0.15 -51.17 11.38
C LEU A 253 -1.19 -52.28 11.60
N GLU A 254 -2.32 -52.22 10.89
CA GLU A 254 -3.37 -53.23 10.97
C GLU A 254 -2.85 -54.60 10.50
N LEU A 255 -2.11 -54.64 9.38
CA LEU A 255 -1.50 -55.87 8.86
C LEU A 255 -0.51 -56.48 9.85
N PHE A 256 0.35 -55.68 10.46
CA PHE A 256 1.32 -56.14 11.45
C PHE A 256 0.65 -56.65 12.73
N LYS A 257 -0.41 -55.97 13.20
CA LYS A 257 -1.23 -56.46 14.32
C LYS A 257 -1.90 -57.79 13.98
N LYS A 258 -2.40 -57.98 12.76
CA LYS A 258 -3.01 -59.24 12.30
C LYS A 258 -1.99 -60.38 12.23
N SER A 259 -0.78 -60.15 11.71
CA SER A 259 0.25 -61.20 11.62
C SER A 259 0.78 -61.65 12.98
N ASN A 260 0.88 -60.74 13.95
CA ASN A 260 1.39 -61.03 15.29
C ASN A 260 0.32 -61.41 16.33
N ARG A 261 -0.96 -61.44 15.95
CA ARG A 261 -2.05 -61.96 16.81
C ARG A 261 -1.96 -63.47 17.03
N THR A 262 -1.24 -64.20 16.18
CA THR A 262 -1.08 -65.66 16.26
C THR A 262 -0.26 -66.12 17.48
N THR A 263 0.46 -65.23 18.16
CA THR A 263 1.32 -65.56 19.33
C THR A 263 0.72 -65.20 20.69
N GLY A 264 -0.53 -64.73 20.77
CA GLY A 264 -1.28 -64.61 22.03
C GLY A 264 -0.92 -63.42 22.94
N GLU A 265 0.31 -62.89 22.88
CA GLU A 265 0.73 -61.70 23.62
C GLU A 265 1.57 -60.79 22.70
N LEU A 266 1.23 -59.50 22.63
CA LEU A 266 2.15 -58.51 22.09
C LEU A 266 3.32 -58.42 23.08
N ASN A 267 4.43 -59.10 22.77
CA ASN A 267 5.68 -59.01 23.54
C ASN A 267 5.99 -57.53 23.83
N MET A 268 6.46 -57.19 25.03
CA MET A 268 6.83 -55.81 25.42
C MET A 268 7.76 -55.13 24.41
N ASP A 269 8.58 -55.91 23.70
CA ASP A 269 9.44 -55.44 22.62
C ASP A 269 8.64 -54.89 21.43
N ALA A 270 7.52 -55.52 21.07
CA ALA A 270 6.61 -55.00 20.05
C ALA A 270 6.02 -53.64 20.49
N GLN A 271 5.57 -53.52 21.75
CA GLN A 271 5.06 -52.27 22.34
C GLN A 271 6.08 -51.11 22.21
N ARG A 272 7.36 -51.37 22.50
CA ARG A 272 8.45 -50.39 22.35
C ARG A 272 8.69 -50.01 20.90
N VAL A 273 8.69 -50.99 19.99
CA VAL A 273 8.85 -50.73 18.55
C VAL A 273 7.72 -49.84 18.04
N TYR A 274 6.46 -50.06 18.45
CA TYR A 274 5.35 -49.18 18.05
C TYR A 274 5.53 -47.74 18.51
N THR A 275 5.85 -47.53 19.79
CA THR A 275 6.01 -46.17 20.34
C THR A 275 7.12 -45.42 19.58
N ARG A 276 8.17 -46.13 19.18
CA ARG A 276 9.26 -45.55 18.40
C ARG A 276 8.85 -45.25 16.96
N ILE A 277 8.06 -46.11 16.33
CA ILE A 277 7.55 -45.88 14.97
C ILE A 277 6.58 -44.70 14.94
N GLU A 278 5.66 -44.59 15.91
CA GLU A 278 4.74 -43.45 16.03
C GLU A 278 5.50 -42.13 16.16
N ALA A 279 6.54 -42.09 17.02
CA ALA A 279 7.40 -40.92 17.15
C ALA A 279 8.14 -40.58 15.84
N LEU A 280 8.60 -41.59 15.09
CA LEU A 280 9.26 -41.37 13.79
C LEU A 280 8.28 -40.88 12.71
N GLU A 281 7.03 -41.34 12.70
CA GLU A 281 6.01 -40.84 11.76
C GLU A 281 5.61 -39.39 12.07
N LEU A 282 5.50 -39.02 13.36
CA LEU A 282 5.30 -37.62 13.76
C LEU A 282 6.47 -36.74 13.32
N GLN A 283 7.71 -37.19 13.55
CA GLN A 283 8.91 -36.47 13.08
C GLN A 283 8.93 -36.34 11.55
N LYS A 284 8.54 -37.40 10.82
CA LYS A 284 8.46 -37.37 9.36
C LYS A 284 7.40 -36.37 8.89
N ALA A 285 6.23 -36.33 9.52
CA ALA A 285 5.17 -35.38 9.19
C ALA A 285 5.64 -33.92 9.40
N GLU A 286 6.31 -33.64 10.52
CA GLU A 286 6.91 -32.33 10.81
C GLU A 286 7.95 -31.93 9.74
N LEU A 287 8.85 -32.85 9.38
CA LEU A 287 9.86 -32.62 8.35
C LEU A 287 9.25 -32.40 6.96
N LEU A 288 8.16 -33.09 6.63
CA LEU A 288 7.45 -32.89 5.36
C LEU A 288 6.80 -31.52 5.28
N VAL A 289 6.11 -31.07 6.34
CA VAL A 289 5.54 -29.72 6.40
C VAL A 289 6.63 -28.66 6.23
N ARG A 290 7.76 -28.84 6.92
CA ARG A 290 8.90 -27.92 6.82
C ARG A 290 9.50 -27.91 5.41
N ALA A 291 9.72 -29.07 4.79
CA ALA A 291 10.24 -29.17 3.44
C ALA A 291 9.29 -28.52 2.40
N ASN A 292 7.99 -28.74 2.55
CA ASN A 292 6.98 -28.13 1.68
C ASN A 292 6.91 -26.62 1.86
N TYR A 293 7.09 -26.11 3.08
CA TYR A 293 7.22 -24.68 3.31
C TYR A 293 8.43 -24.09 2.58
N PHE A 294 9.59 -24.75 2.62
CA PHE A 294 10.77 -24.29 1.89
C PHE A 294 10.57 -24.32 0.36
N ASN A 295 9.90 -25.35 -0.17
CA ASN A 295 9.54 -25.39 -1.60
C ASN A 295 8.57 -24.25 -1.98
N TYR A 296 7.55 -23.99 -1.15
CA TYR A 296 6.65 -22.84 -1.31
C TYR A 296 7.46 -21.53 -1.33
N LEU A 297 8.39 -21.37 -0.39
CA LEU A 297 9.19 -20.17 -0.25
C LEU A 297 10.10 -19.97 -1.47
N ASP A 298 10.79 -21.01 -1.95
CA ASP A 298 11.64 -20.94 -3.15
C ASP A 298 10.81 -20.51 -4.38
N GLN A 299 9.66 -21.16 -4.60
CA GLN A 299 8.76 -20.80 -5.71
C GLN A 299 8.27 -19.35 -5.57
N TYR A 300 7.88 -18.93 -4.36
CA TYR A 300 7.37 -17.60 -4.10
C TYR A 300 8.42 -16.51 -4.37
N LEU A 301 9.69 -16.76 -4.03
CA LEU A 301 10.80 -15.86 -4.30
C LEU A 301 11.14 -15.76 -5.79
N GLN A 302 10.95 -16.84 -6.55
CA GLN A 302 11.17 -16.88 -8.00
C GLN A 302 10.10 -16.12 -8.79
N GLU A 303 8.84 -16.14 -8.36
CA GLU A 303 7.73 -15.53 -9.08
C GLU A 303 7.76 -13.99 -9.15
N ASN A 304 8.75 -13.33 -8.52
CA ASN A 304 8.91 -11.87 -8.50
C ASN A 304 7.64 -11.11 -8.06
N LYS A 305 6.71 -11.77 -7.38
CA LYS A 305 5.45 -11.18 -6.91
C LYS A 305 5.70 -10.26 -5.71
N ASN A 306 4.67 -9.49 -5.34
CA ASN A 306 4.71 -8.65 -4.15
C ASN A 306 4.95 -9.52 -2.91
N LEU A 307 6.06 -9.32 -2.21
CA LEU A 307 6.50 -10.14 -1.06
C LEU A 307 5.86 -9.67 0.26
N ASP A 308 5.02 -8.64 0.20
CA ASP A 308 4.19 -8.17 1.31
C ASP A 308 3.12 -9.20 1.73
N GLN A 309 2.93 -10.28 0.98
CA GLN A 309 1.91 -11.31 1.24
C GLN A 309 2.48 -12.71 1.49
N ILE A 310 3.79 -12.79 1.80
CA ILE A 310 4.47 -14.05 2.11
C ILE A 310 3.93 -14.66 3.40
N ILE A 311 3.78 -15.99 3.42
CA ILE A 311 3.52 -16.73 4.67
C ILE A 311 4.80 -16.70 5.51
N LEU A 312 4.70 -16.29 6.77
CA LEU A 312 5.86 -16.20 7.66
C LEU A 312 6.26 -17.57 8.22
N PRO A 313 7.57 -17.85 8.41
CA PRO A 313 8.05 -19.12 8.95
C PRO A 313 7.47 -19.46 10.33
N THR A 314 7.32 -18.44 11.18
CA THR A 314 6.80 -18.58 12.55
C THR A 314 5.36 -19.08 12.57
N SER A 315 4.54 -18.66 11.60
CA SER A 315 3.15 -19.12 11.45
C SER A 315 3.07 -20.62 11.12
N MET A 316 4.15 -21.21 10.60
CA MET A 316 4.27 -22.65 10.29
C MET A 316 5.11 -23.41 11.33
N GLY A 317 5.41 -22.80 12.48
CA GLY A 317 6.21 -23.43 13.54
C GLY A 317 7.72 -23.52 13.23
N ILE A 318 8.20 -22.85 12.19
CA ILE A 318 9.62 -22.85 11.80
C ILE A 318 10.32 -21.71 12.53
N ASN A 319 11.06 -22.07 13.58
CA ASN A 319 11.85 -21.13 14.38
C ASN A 319 13.31 -21.09 13.89
N ASP A 320 13.55 -20.48 12.73
CA ASP A 320 14.89 -20.16 12.25
C ASP A 320 15.11 -18.63 12.28
N PRO A 321 15.94 -18.11 13.21
CA PRO A 321 16.20 -16.67 13.33
C PRO A 321 16.89 -16.06 12.10
N ILE A 322 17.73 -16.83 11.40
CA ILE A 322 18.47 -16.36 10.23
C ILE A 322 17.49 -16.19 9.08
N LEU A 323 16.71 -17.23 8.78
CA LEU A 323 15.70 -17.20 7.72
C LEU A 323 14.68 -16.09 7.94
N THR A 324 14.17 -15.97 9.17
CA THR A 324 13.20 -14.92 9.54
C THR A 324 13.79 -13.53 9.34
N GLY A 325 15.06 -13.33 9.71
CA GLY A 325 15.76 -12.06 9.51
C GLY A 325 16.01 -11.73 8.04
N LEU A 326 16.36 -12.71 7.21
CA LEU A 326 16.54 -12.52 5.78
C LEU A 326 15.22 -12.18 5.08
N ILE A 327 14.15 -12.92 5.36
CA ILE A 327 12.80 -12.65 4.82
C ILE A 327 12.34 -11.24 5.18
N SER A 328 12.54 -10.82 6.43
CA SER A 328 12.16 -9.48 6.88
C SER A 328 12.89 -8.41 6.06
N LYS A 329 14.21 -8.50 5.92
CA LYS A 329 15.00 -7.57 5.11
C LYS A 329 14.57 -7.55 3.64
N VAL A 330 14.17 -8.70 3.08
CA VAL A 330 13.66 -8.79 1.70
C VAL A 330 12.36 -8.00 1.57
N VAL A 331 11.44 -8.16 2.53
CA VAL A 331 10.16 -7.43 2.56
C VAL A 331 10.42 -5.92 2.71
N ASP A 332 11.25 -5.52 3.67
CA ASP A 332 11.59 -4.11 3.93
C ASP A 332 12.14 -3.43 2.68
N LEU A 333 13.12 -4.06 2.02
CA LEU A 333 13.76 -3.52 0.83
C LEU A 333 12.79 -3.41 -0.35
N GLN A 334 11.86 -4.37 -0.50
CA GLN A 334 10.83 -4.27 -1.53
C GLN A 334 9.86 -3.11 -1.26
N LEU A 335 9.47 -2.89 -0.01
CA LEU A 335 8.62 -1.76 0.38
C LEU A 335 9.33 -0.42 0.15
N GLU A 336 10.63 -0.34 0.45
CA GLU A 336 11.44 0.83 0.08
C GLU A 336 11.44 1.07 -1.43
N ILE A 337 11.61 0.02 -2.24
CA ILE A 337 11.59 0.12 -3.70
C ILE A 337 10.24 0.67 -4.20
N LYS A 338 9.11 0.26 -3.60
CA LYS A 338 7.76 0.79 -3.92
C LYS A 338 7.63 2.30 -3.68
N LEU A 339 8.50 2.93 -2.88
CA LEU A 339 8.55 4.39 -2.74
C LEU A 339 9.10 5.11 -3.98
N PHE A 340 9.76 4.41 -4.92
CA PHE A 340 10.50 5.06 -6.01
C PHE A 340 10.05 4.65 -7.42
N ILE A 341 9.42 3.48 -7.58
CA ILE A 341 9.17 2.84 -8.89
C ILE A 341 8.38 3.70 -9.89
N GLU A 342 7.51 4.62 -9.46
CA GLU A 342 6.64 5.36 -10.39
C GLU A 342 7.11 6.78 -10.73
N ARG A 343 8.06 7.36 -9.98
CA ARG A 343 8.55 8.72 -10.25
C ARG A 343 9.46 8.79 -11.47
N GLU A 344 10.22 7.71 -11.70
CA GLU A 344 11.22 7.61 -12.77
C GLU A 344 11.19 6.16 -13.30
N LYS A 345 10.89 5.97 -14.58
CA LYS A 345 10.98 4.67 -15.27
C LYS A 345 12.37 4.04 -15.02
N ALA A 346 12.55 3.16 -14.05
CA ALA A 346 13.68 2.23 -13.86
C ALA A 346 15.15 2.74 -14.05
N THR A 347 15.39 4.02 -14.33
CA THR A 347 16.69 4.61 -14.71
C THR A 347 17.38 5.29 -13.56
N ASN A 348 16.74 5.40 -12.39
CA ASN A 348 17.37 5.93 -11.20
C ASN A 348 18.39 4.90 -10.66
N PRO A 349 19.70 5.22 -10.64
CA PRO A 349 20.74 4.29 -10.20
C PRO A 349 20.56 3.82 -8.75
N LEU A 350 19.89 4.62 -7.89
CA LEU A 350 19.58 4.21 -6.51
C LEU A 350 18.51 3.11 -6.46
N VAL A 351 17.53 3.14 -7.38
CA VAL A 351 16.49 2.11 -7.48
C VAL A 351 17.07 0.83 -8.05
N THR A 352 17.91 0.93 -9.08
CA THR A 352 18.60 -0.23 -9.67
C THR A 352 19.52 -0.89 -8.65
N ALA A 353 20.26 -0.12 -7.85
CA ALA A 353 21.10 -0.64 -6.77
C ALA A 353 20.26 -1.38 -5.70
N ARG A 354 19.09 -0.83 -5.32
CA ARG A 354 18.18 -1.52 -4.40
C ARG A 354 17.59 -2.79 -4.98
N ILE A 355 17.22 -2.80 -6.26
CA ILE A 355 16.73 -4.01 -6.94
C ILE A 355 17.82 -5.08 -7.00
N ALA A 356 19.07 -4.70 -7.29
CA ALA A 356 20.19 -5.64 -7.27
C ALA A 356 20.38 -6.26 -5.88
N ARG A 357 20.34 -5.43 -4.82
CA ARG A 357 20.43 -5.90 -3.44
C ARG A 357 19.24 -6.77 -3.03
N LEU A 358 18.04 -6.50 -3.54
CA LEU A 358 16.87 -7.36 -3.32
C LEU A 358 17.08 -8.73 -3.95
N ASN A 359 17.65 -8.79 -5.15
CA ASN A 359 17.94 -10.06 -5.83
C ASN A 359 19.07 -10.85 -5.15
N GLU A 360 20.11 -10.17 -4.64
CA GLU A 360 21.14 -10.78 -3.82
C GLU A 360 20.53 -11.41 -2.56
N LEU A 361 19.73 -10.65 -1.82
CA LEU A 361 19.11 -11.13 -0.59
C LEU A 361 18.09 -12.25 -0.84
N ARG A 362 17.42 -12.26 -1.99
CA ARG A 362 16.59 -13.39 -2.43
C ARG A 362 17.44 -14.64 -2.64
N ASN A 363 18.62 -14.52 -3.24
CA ASN A 363 19.53 -15.64 -3.39
C ASN A 363 20.05 -16.11 -2.02
N ASP A 364 20.37 -15.20 -1.09
CA ASP A 364 20.77 -15.57 0.28
C ASP A 364 19.67 -16.36 0.99
N VAL A 365 18.40 -15.98 0.84
CA VAL A 365 17.26 -16.75 1.38
C VAL A 365 17.20 -18.14 0.73
N ARG A 366 17.43 -18.23 -0.58
CA ARG A 366 17.40 -19.49 -1.33
C ARG A 366 18.59 -20.41 -1.00
N GLU A 367 19.74 -19.85 -0.65
CA GLU A 367 20.89 -20.63 -0.17
C GLU A 367 20.70 -21.11 1.27
N SER A 368 19.85 -20.42 2.05
CA SER A 368 19.56 -20.75 3.44
C SER A 368 18.49 -21.84 3.62
N ILE A 369 17.70 -22.14 2.58
CA ILE A 369 16.65 -23.17 2.57
C ILE A 369 17.11 -24.38 1.78
#